data_AF-A0A416EM04-F1
#
_entry.id   AF-A0A416EM04-F1
#
_cell.length_a   1.000
_cell.length_b   1.000
_cell.length_c   1.000
_cell.angle_alpha   90.00
_cell.angle_beta   90.00
_cell.angle_gamma   90.00
#
_symmetry.space_group_name_H-M   'P 1'
#
loop_
_entity.id
_entity.type
_entity.pdbx_description
1 polymer ?
#
loop_
_entity_poly.entity_id
_entity_poly.type
_entity_poly.pdbx_seq_one_letter_code
_entity_poly.pdbx_strand_id
1 'polypeptide(L)'
;MKLYDISGEQFSAMDAPRHLMTEEGTAQTTLDRSLGICQVAELEGKVTREVLEEVMEEDCERLLIRGDAQITRDGADYLAEKKLVLLGVEQETVGNETSGNDVHQQLLKKVR
;
A
#
# COMPACT_ATOMS: atom_id res chain seq x y z
N MET A 1 5.81 -35.53 0.00
CA MET A 1 5.94 -34.07 0.19
C MET A 1 5.57 -33.42 -1.11
N LYS A 2 4.49 -32.63 -1.19
CA LYS A 2 4.17 -31.84 -2.39
C LYS A 2 4.89 -30.51 -2.26
N LEU A 3 5.80 -30.23 -3.19
CA LEU A 3 6.36 -28.91 -3.40
C LEU A 3 5.35 -28.13 -4.23
N TYR A 4 4.98 -26.94 -3.77
CA TYR A 4 4.11 -26.02 -4.49
C TYR A 4 4.99 -24.88 -5.01
N ASP A 5 4.93 -24.64 -6.32
CA ASP A 5 5.54 -23.48 -6.99
C ASP A 5 4.44 -22.42 -7.11
N ILE A 6 4.55 -21.34 -6.34
CA ILE A 6 3.54 -20.29 -6.21
C ILE A 6 4.27 -18.95 -6.33
N SER A 7 3.79 -18.05 -7.20
CA SER A 7 4.39 -16.71 -7.29
C SER A 7 4.04 -15.90 -6.05
N GLY A 8 4.94 -15.00 -5.62
CA GLY A 8 4.73 -14.16 -4.44
C GLY A 8 3.57 -13.16 -4.57
N GLU A 9 3.04 -12.99 -5.79
CA GLU A 9 1.93 -12.08 -6.14
C GLU A 9 0.61 -12.83 -6.37
N GLN A 10 0.64 -14.17 -6.37
CA GLN A 10 -0.59 -14.94 -6.39
C GLN A 10 -1.25 -14.83 -5.02
N PHE A 11 -2.49 -14.34 -4.97
CA PHE A 11 -3.33 -14.13 -3.77
C PHE A 11 -2.98 -12.87 -2.96
N SER A 12 -3.58 -12.69 -1.78
CA SER A 12 -3.28 -11.55 -0.90
C SER A 12 -1.81 -11.56 -0.47
N ALA A 13 -1.03 -10.67 -1.07
CA ALA A 13 0.40 -10.55 -0.88
C ALA A 13 0.76 -9.17 -0.29
N MET A 14 1.92 -9.10 0.35
CA MET A 14 2.48 -7.84 0.84
C MET A 14 3.77 -7.57 0.08
N ASP A 15 3.82 -6.42 -0.59
CA ASP A 15 5.01 -6.01 -1.32
C ASP A 15 6.15 -5.68 -0.34
N ALA A 16 7.26 -6.41 -0.49
CA ALA A 16 8.50 -6.03 0.18
C ALA A 16 9.09 -4.80 -0.52
N PRO A 17 9.76 -3.86 0.19
CA PRO A 17 10.43 -2.71 -0.44
C PRO A 17 11.38 -3.08 -1.59
N ARG A 18 11.98 -4.27 -1.53
CA ARG A 18 12.85 -4.83 -2.58
C ARG A 18 12.10 -5.14 -3.89
N HIS A 19 10.79 -5.33 -3.87
CA HIS A 19 9.97 -5.56 -5.06
C HIS A 19 10.03 -4.36 -6.04
N LEU A 20 10.35 -3.16 -5.53
CA LEU A 20 10.23 -1.92 -6.28
C LEU A 20 11.52 -1.09 -6.32
N MET A 21 12.52 -1.37 -5.46
CA MET A 21 13.80 -0.66 -5.43
C MET A 21 14.95 -1.47 -6.06
N THR A 22 15.69 -0.85 -6.99
CA THR A 22 16.83 -1.46 -7.71
C THR A 22 18.13 -1.54 -6.90
N GLU A 23 18.18 -1.02 -5.67
CA GLU A 23 19.36 -1.12 -4.79
C GLU A 23 19.03 -1.75 -3.43
N GLU A 24 20.09 -2.21 -2.75
CA GLU A 24 20.16 -3.11 -1.60
C GLU A 24 19.17 -2.84 -0.45
N GLY A 25 17.90 -3.18 -0.66
CA GLY A 25 16.93 -3.46 0.41
C GLY A 25 16.93 -4.95 0.71
N THR A 26 17.11 -5.33 1.97
CA THR A 26 16.72 -6.68 2.41
C THR A 26 15.19 -6.77 2.32
N ALA A 27 14.65 -7.94 1.93
CA ALA A 27 13.20 -8.19 1.92
C ALA A 27 12.58 -8.24 3.35
N GLN A 28 13.23 -7.61 4.33
CA GLN A 28 12.89 -7.68 5.74
C GLN A 28 12.08 -6.45 6.12
N THR A 29 10.77 -6.64 6.24
CA THR A 29 9.88 -5.78 7.01
C THR A 29 9.79 -6.32 8.43
N THR A 30 9.79 -5.43 9.42
CA THR A 30 9.57 -5.83 10.82
C THR A 30 8.09 -6.11 11.05
N LEU A 31 7.77 -7.15 11.84
CA LEU A 31 6.39 -7.65 12.01
C LEU A 31 5.45 -6.61 12.63
N ASP A 32 5.96 -5.66 13.41
CA ASP A 32 5.19 -4.54 13.99
C ASP A 32 4.52 -3.65 12.94
N ARG A 33 5.06 -3.58 11.71
CA ARG A 33 4.43 -2.83 10.62
C ARG A 33 3.13 -3.48 10.17
N SER A 34 3.05 -4.80 10.25
CA SER A 34 1.89 -5.60 9.85
C SER A 34 0.91 -5.90 10.99
N LEU A 35 1.24 -5.52 12.23
CA LEU A 35 0.44 -5.81 13.43
C LEU A 35 0.01 -4.51 14.11
N GLY A 36 -1.28 -4.31 14.29
CA GLY A 36 -1.82 -3.16 15.03
C GLY A 36 -3.26 -2.84 14.69
N ILE A 37 -3.75 -1.73 15.24
CA ILE A 37 -5.06 -1.18 14.88
C ILE A 37 -5.00 -0.74 13.42
N CYS A 38 -6.09 -1.03 12.71
CA CYS A 38 -6.23 -0.72 11.30
C CYS A 38 -7.64 -0.19 11.04
N GLN A 39 -7.71 0.90 10.28
CA GLN A 39 -8.96 1.42 9.76
C GLN A 39 -9.31 0.69 8.47
N VAL A 40 -10.61 0.41 8.27
CA VAL A 40 -11.14 -0.10 7.01
C VAL A 40 -12.06 0.95 6.41
N ALA A 41 -11.83 1.33 5.15
CA ALA A 41 -12.68 2.25 4.39
C ALA A 41 -13.20 1.57 3.13
N GLU A 42 -14.46 1.83 2.77
CA GLU A 42 -15.06 1.37 1.52
C GLU A 42 -14.99 2.52 0.51
N LEU A 43 -14.21 2.35 -0.57
CA LEU A 43 -13.91 3.39 -1.56
C LEU A 43 -13.97 2.79 -2.97
N GLU A 44 -14.38 3.62 -3.94
CA GLU A 44 -14.52 3.25 -5.34
C GLU A 44 -13.91 4.34 -6.24
N GLY A 45 -13.29 3.93 -7.34
CA GLY A 45 -12.67 4.82 -8.32
C GLY A 45 -11.34 5.42 -7.85
N LYS A 46 -11.08 6.68 -8.24
CA LYS A 46 -9.82 7.35 -7.94
C LYS A 46 -9.80 7.86 -6.49
N VAL A 47 -8.84 7.39 -5.72
CA VAL A 47 -8.60 7.82 -4.34
C VAL A 47 -7.55 8.93 -4.35
N THR A 48 -8.02 10.17 -4.29
CA THR A 48 -7.22 11.40 -4.24
C THR A 48 -6.90 11.81 -2.80
N ARG A 49 -6.06 12.83 -2.64
CA ARG A 49 -5.82 13.45 -1.34
C ARG A 49 -7.12 13.91 -0.66
N GLU A 50 -8.00 14.56 -1.41
CA GLU A 50 -9.27 15.10 -0.90
C GLU A 50 -10.14 13.99 -0.32
N VAL A 51 -10.27 12.86 -1.04
CA VAL A 51 -11.00 11.69 -0.54
C VAL A 51 -10.39 11.17 0.75
N LEU A 52 -9.06 11.06 0.81
CA LEU A 52 -8.36 10.56 2.00
C LEU A 52 -8.48 11.49 3.20
N GLU A 53 -8.47 12.80 2.99
CA GLU A 53 -8.65 13.82 4.05
C GLU A 53 -10.04 13.74 4.69
N GLU A 54 -11.07 13.31 3.95
CA GLU A 54 -12.43 13.15 4.47
C GLU A 54 -12.62 11.84 5.24
N VAL A 55 -11.95 10.76 4.82
CA VAL A 55 -12.22 9.41 5.34
C VAL A 55 -11.21 8.92 6.37
N MET A 56 -9.95 9.37 6.32
CA MET A 56 -8.91 8.88 7.22
C MET A 56 -9.02 9.51 8.61
N GLU A 57 -8.98 8.67 9.63
CA GLU A 57 -8.81 9.14 11.01
C GLU A 57 -7.42 9.77 11.19
N GLU A 58 -7.32 10.74 12.11
CA GLU A 58 -6.09 11.53 12.31
C GLU A 58 -4.88 10.67 12.67
N ASP A 59 -5.09 9.63 13.50
CA ASP A 59 -4.07 8.70 14.02
C ASP A 59 -4.02 7.37 13.22
N CYS A 60 -4.52 7.36 11.99
CA CYS A 60 -4.55 6.16 11.15
C CYS A 60 -3.15 5.76 10.66
N GLU A 61 -2.57 4.74 11.29
CA GLU A 61 -1.29 4.16 10.86
C GLU A 61 -1.45 3.05 9.81
N ARG A 62 -2.61 2.38 9.75
CA ARG A 62 -2.84 1.24 8.86
C ARG A 62 -4.22 1.36 8.24
N LEU A 63 -4.29 1.33 6.92
CA LEU A 63 -5.52 1.50 6.16
C LEU A 63 -5.73 0.29 5.25
N LEU A 64 -6.92 -0.32 5.33
CA LEU A 64 -7.42 -1.25 4.31
C LEU A 64 -8.54 -0.58 3.52
N ILE A 65 -8.44 -0.66 2.20
CA ILE A 65 -9.45 -0.16 1.28
C ILE A 65 -10.20 -1.34 0.68
N ARG A 66 -11.51 -1.36 0.88
CA ARG A 66 -12.47 -2.27 0.26
C ARG A 66 -13.13 -1.58 -0.94
N GLY A 67 -13.36 -2.31 -2.03
CA GLY A 67 -13.95 -1.77 -3.27
C GLY A 67 -12.91 -1.52 -4.36
N ASP A 68 -13.36 -1.17 -5.58
CA ASP A 68 -12.50 -0.94 -6.76
C ASP A 68 -11.80 0.43 -6.71
N ALA A 69 -10.72 0.51 -5.93
CA ALA A 69 -10.01 1.74 -5.65
C ALA A 69 -8.64 1.82 -6.34
N GLN A 70 -8.30 3.01 -6.84
CA GLN A 70 -6.98 3.31 -7.41
C GLN A 70 -6.40 4.55 -6.76
N ILE A 71 -5.26 4.40 -6.08
CA ILE A 71 -4.58 5.51 -5.43
C ILE A 71 -3.96 6.42 -6.52
N THR A 72 -4.26 7.71 -6.44
CA THR A 72 -3.61 8.70 -7.29
C THR A 72 -2.28 9.15 -6.67
N ARG A 73 -1.49 9.88 -7.45
CA ARG A 73 -0.19 10.42 -7.02
C ARG A 73 -0.29 11.28 -5.75
N ASP A 74 -1.20 12.25 -5.77
CA ASP A 74 -1.46 13.15 -4.65
C ASP A 74 -2.02 12.40 -3.42
N GLY A 75 -2.78 11.33 -3.63
CA GLY A 75 -3.20 10.43 -2.57
C GLY A 75 -2.01 9.72 -1.92
N ALA A 76 -1.09 9.17 -2.72
CA ALA A 76 0.12 8.52 -2.21
C ALA A 76 1.01 9.49 -1.42
N ASP A 77 1.19 10.72 -1.92
CA ASP A 77 1.93 11.78 -1.22
C ASP A 77 1.30 12.09 0.16
N TYR A 78 -0.03 12.15 0.23
CA TYR A 78 -0.78 12.36 1.48
C TYR A 78 -0.60 11.20 2.48
N LEU A 79 -0.73 9.95 2.02
CA LEU A 79 -0.53 8.77 2.88
C LEU A 79 0.89 8.75 3.47
N ALA A 80 1.88 9.14 2.66
CA ALA A 80 3.26 9.26 3.12
C ALA A 80 3.47 10.41 4.11
N GLU A 81 2.79 11.55 3.94
CA GLU A 81 2.78 12.67 4.91
C GLU A 81 2.18 12.26 6.25
N LYS A 82 1.11 11.46 6.23
CA LYS A 82 0.46 10.88 7.42
C LYS A 82 1.27 9.77 8.08
N LYS A 83 2.44 9.42 7.53
CA LYS A 83 3.30 8.34 8.02
C LYS A 83 2.57 7.00 8.09
N LEU A 84 1.67 6.75 7.13
CA LEU A 84 0.99 5.48 7.01
C LEU A 84 2.03 4.35 6.96
N VAL A 85 1.81 3.34 7.79
CA VAL A 85 2.71 2.19 7.96
C VAL A 85 2.30 1.04 7.04
N LEU A 86 1.00 0.88 6.77
CA LEU A 86 0.46 -0.16 5.91
C LEU A 86 -0.74 0.34 5.12
N LEU A 87 -0.71 0.12 3.81
CA LEU A 87 -1.86 0.22 2.93
C LEU A 87 -2.18 -1.16 2.38
N GLY A 88 -3.43 -1.60 2.51
CA GLY A 88 -3.95 -2.78 1.83
C GLY A 88 -5.11 -2.41 0.92
N VAL A 89 -5.17 -3.04 -0.25
CA VAL A 89 -6.23 -2.86 -1.26
C VAL A 89 -6.74 -4.24 -1.68
N GLU A 90 -7.98 -4.33 -2.15
CA GLU A 90 -8.53 -5.59 -2.68
C GLU A 90 -8.02 -5.92 -4.10
N GLN A 91 -7.51 -4.91 -4.81
CA GLN A 91 -6.88 -5.03 -6.12
C GLN A 91 -5.53 -5.72 -6.03
N GLU A 92 -5.06 -6.27 -7.15
CA GLU A 92 -3.70 -6.82 -7.28
C GLU A 92 -2.60 -5.73 -7.17
N THR A 93 -2.95 -4.45 -7.39
CA THR A 93 -2.01 -3.32 -7.31
C THR A 93 -2.69 -2.06 -6.81
N VAL A 94 -1.94 -1.18 -6.14
CA VAL A 94 -2.42 0.09 -5.54
C VAL A 94 -2.66 1.20 -6.58
N GLY A 95 -2.22 1.04 -7.82
CA GLY A 95 -2.41 1.99 -8.91
C GLY A 95 -2.96 1.32 -10.18
N ASN A 96 -3.04 2.04 -11.30
CA ASN A 96 -3.39 1.43 -12.59
C ASN A 96 -2.15 0.85 -13.30
N GLU A 97 -2.36 0.08 -14.39
CA GLU A 97 -1.29 -0.57 -15.18
C GLU A 97 -0.19 0.39 -15.65
N THR A 98 -0.50 1.69 -15.81
CA THR A 98 0.44 2.71 -16.31
C THR A 98 1.08 3.55 -15.20
N SER A 99 0.49 3.60 -14.00
CA SER A 99 0.92 4.46 -12.88
C SER A 99 1.31 3.69 -11.61
N GLY A 100 1.15 2.36 -11.57
CA GLY A 100 1.39 1.55 -10.38
C GLY A 100 2.79 1.74 -9.79
N ASN A 101 3.83 1.73 -10.63
CA ASN A 101 5.21 1.90 -10.16
C ASN A 101 5.45 3.30 -9.54
N ASP A 102 4.84 4.36 -10.09
CA ASP A 102 5.02 5.72 -9.56
C ASP A 102 4.39 5.92 -8.18
N VAL A 103 3.23 5.30 -7.94
CA VAL A 103 2.52 5.29 -6.65
C VAL A 103 3.33 4.49 -5.62
N HIS A 104 3.77 3.30 -5.99
CA HIS A 104 4.63 2.44 -5.20
C HIS A 104 5.92 3.14 -4.74
N GLN A 105 6.61 3.82 -5.65
CA GLN A 105 7.82 4.60 -5.31
C GLN A 105 7.54 5.74 -4.33
N GLN A 106 6.38 6.39 -4.42
CA GLN A 106 6.03 7.48 -3.51
C GLN A 106 5.75 6.99 -2.10
N LEU A 107 5.02 5.88 -1.98
CA LEU A 107 4.75 5.23 -0.69
C LEU A 107 6.05 4.78 0.00
N LEU A 108 7.05 4.33 -0.77
CA LEU A 108 8.33 3.86 -0.21
C LEU A 108 9.36 4.98 0.08
N LYS A 109 9.31 6.12 -0.62
CA LYS A 109 10.37 7.17 -0.56
C LYS A 109 10.49 7.90 0.78
N LYS A 110 9.44 7.94 1.61
CA LYS A 110 9.43 8.72 2.87
C LYS A 110 9.57 7.89 4.14
N VAL A 111 9.76 6.57 4.04
CA VAL A 111 10.06 5.72 5.20
C VAL A 111 11.57 5.78 5.49
N ARG A 112 12.04 6.91 6.04
CA ARG A 112 13.37 7.05 6.65
C ARG A 112 13.24 7.67 8.04
#